data_AF-A0A379F7T7-F1
#
_entry.id   AF-A0A379F7T7-F1
#
_cell.length_a   1.000
_cell.length_b   1.000
_cell.length_c   1.000
_cell.angle_alpha   90.00
_cell.angle_beta   90.00
_cell.angle_gamma   90.00
#
_symmetry.space_group_name_H-M   'P 1'
#
loop_
_entity.id
_entity.type
_entity.pdbx_description
1 polymer ?
#
loop_
_entity_poly.entity_id
_entity_poly.type
_entity_poly.pdbx_seq_one_letter_code
_entity_poly.pdbx_strand_id
1 'polypeptide(L)' 'MEYKEWLTEHGLRHAMSTILHEKGYNSAWIETQLAHIDKNAIRGTYNHAQYMDGRREMMQWYADYMDELEV' A
#
# COMPACT_ATOMS: atom_id res chain seq x y z
N MET A 1 -23.09 4.36 10.13
CA MET A 1 -21.66 4.62 9.92
C MET A 1 -21.54 5.43 8.65
N GLU A 2 -20.98 6.62 8.75
CA GLU A 2 -21.14 7.70 7.77
C GLU A 2 -20.14 7.50 6.62
N TYR A 3 -20.64 7.35 5.38
CA TYR A 3 -19.87 7.20 4.14
C TYR A 3 -18.72 8.21 3.98
N LYS A 4 -18.83 9.34 4.68
CA LYS A 4 -17.88 10.45 4.72
C LYS A 4 -16.52 10.09 5.31
N GLU A 5 -16.44 9.15 6.26
CA GLU A 5 -15.16 8.73 6.85
C GLU A 5 -14.36 7.81 5.91
N TRP A 6 -15.06 7.02 5.09
CA TRP A 6 -14.47 6.09 4.13
C TRP A 6 -13.80 6.78 2.94
N LEU A 7 -14.39 7.87 2.44
CA LEU A 7 -13.84 8.66 1.34
C LEU A 7 -12.75 9.66 1.77
N THR A 8 -12.28 9.62 3.02
CA THR A 8 -11.12 10.42 3.44
C THR A 8 -9.83 9.80 2.95
N GLU A 9 -8.77 10.61 2.84
CA GLU A 9 -7.42 10.11 2.54
C GLU A 9 -6.99 9.01 3.52
N HIS A 10 -7.37 9.14 4.80
CA HIS A 10 -7.10 8.14 5.83
C HIS A 10 -7.90 6.83 5.62
N GLY A 11 -9.19 6.95 5.30
CA GLY A 11 -10.05 5.80 4.97
C GLY A 11 -9.53 5.01 3.78
N LEU A 12 -9.09 5.71 2.72
CA LEU A 12 -8.50 5.10 1.53
C LEU A 12 -7.18 4.38 1.84
N ARG A 13 -6.29 5.02 2.61
CA ARG A 13 -5.03 4.39 3.06
C ARG A 13 -5.29 3.13 3.89
N HIS A 14 -6.28 3.15 4.78
CA HIS A 14 -6.68 1.98 5.55
C HIS A 14 -7.21 0.85 4.66
N ALA A 15 -8.10 1.16 3.73
CA ALA A 15 -8.64 0.16 2.81
C ALA A 15 -7.53 -0.48 1.96
N MET A 16 -6.63 0.34 1.39
CA MET A 16 -5.48 -0.16 0.62
C MET A 16 -4.58 -1.06 1.47
N SER A 17 -4.28 -0.66 2.71
CA SER A 17 -3.47 -1.46 3.64
C SER A 17 -4.10 -2.84 3.88
N THR A 18 -5.40 -2.88 4.21
CA THR A 18 -6.13 -4.13 4.45
C THR A 18 -6.09 -5.05 3.23
N ILE A 19 -6.47 -4.55 2.06
CA ILE A 19 -6.52 -5.34 0.81
C ILE A 19 -5.16 -5.96 0.48
N LEU A 20 -4.10 -5.16 0.56
CA LEU A 20 -2.75 -5.63 0.24
C LEU A 20 -2.21 -6.64 1.26
N HIS A 21 -2.56 -6.49 2.54
CA HIS A 21 -2.21 -7.46 3.56
C HIS A 21 -2.98 -8.78 3.38
N GLU A 22 -4.27 -8.73 3.07
CA GLU A 22 -5.08 -9.91 2.79
C GLU A 22 -4.59 -10.67 1.54
N LYS A 23 -4.08 -9.95 0.54
CA LYS A 23 -3.44 -10.53 -0.63
C LYS A 23 -2.07 -11.17 -0.33
N GLY A 24 -1.48 -10.89 0.83
CA GLY A 24 -0.23 -11.47 1.30
C GLY A 24 1.03 -10.74 0.85
N TYR A 25 0.93 -9.48 0.42
CA TYR A 25 2.11 -8.68 0.08
C TYR A 25 2.96 -8.35 1.31
N ASN A 26 4.24 -8.07 1.08
CA ASN A 26 5.20 -7.79 2.14
C ASN A 26 4.83 -6.50 2.89
N SER A 27 4.68 -6.58 4.21
CA SER A 27 4.35 -5.44 5.06
C SER A 27 5.29 -4.25 4.85
N ALA A 28 6.59 -4.48 4.66
CA ALA A 28 7.54 -3.40 4.43
C ALA A 28 7.25 -2.64 3.12
N TRP A 29 6.72 -3.31 2.09
CA TRP A 29 6.33 -2.67 0.84
C TRP A 29 5.09 -1.82 1.01
N ILE A 30 4.09 -2.33 1.74
CA ILE A 30 2.83 -1.65 2.04
C ILE A 30 3.11 -0.38 2.86
N GLU A 31 3.88 -0.49 3.94
CA GLU A 31 4.23 0.65 4.80
C GLU A 31 5.03 1.72 4.05
N THR A 32 5.97 1.29 3.20
CA THR A 32 6.73 2.23 2.36
C THR A 32 5.82 2.93 1.34
N GLN A 33 4.83 2.23 0.78
CA GLN A 33 3.86 2.80 -0.15
C GLN A 33 2.94 3.82 0.54
N LEU A 34 2.60 3.59 1.80
CA LEU A 34 1.82 4.50 2.63
C LEU A 34 2.63 5.71 3.14
N ALA A 35 3.88 5.85 2.71
CA ALA A 35 4.82 6.87 3.18
C ALA A 35 4.96 6.91 4.71
N HIS A 36 4.73 5.77 5.37
CA HIS A 36 4.96 5.64 6.79
C HIS A 36 6.48 5.65 7.01
N ILE A 37 6.94 6.60 7.83
CA ILE A 37 8.36 6.76 8.13
C ILE A 37 8.80 5.55 8.96
N ASP A 38 9.67 4.71 8.38
CA ASP A 38 10.39 3.71 9.17
C ASP A 38 11.28 4.45 10.18
N LYS A 39 11.13 4.11 11.46
CA LYS A 39 11.90 4.72 12.56
C LYS A 39 13.41 4.44 12.41
N ASN A 40 13.81 3.48 11.58
CA ASN A 40 15.20 3.17 11.25
C ASN A 40 15.61 3.67 9.85
N ALA A 41 16.00 4.94 9.77
CA ALA A 41 16.40 5.61 8.53
C ALA A 41 17.53 4.91 7.72
N ILE A 42 18.43 4.16 8.39
CA ILE A 42 19.52 3.42 7.74
C ILE A 42 18.99 2.25 6.88
N ARG A 43 17.88 1.62 7.31
CA ARG A 43 17.23 0.56 6.53
C ARG A 43 16.56 1.13 5.29
N GLY A 44 16.04 2.36 5.36
CA GLY A 44 15.30 3.03 4.29
C GLY A 44 16.07 3.15 2.96
N THR A 45 17.35 3.52 2.99
CA THR A 45 18.12 3.79 1.75
C THR A 45 18.48 2.51 0.99
N TYR A 46 18.93 1.46 1.68
CA TYR A 46 19.28 0.18 1.04
C TYR A 46 18.03 -0.64 0.65
N ASN A 47 16.97 -0.56 1.45
CA ASN A 47 15.71 -1.23 1.15
C ASN A 47 14.95 -0.58 -0.01
N HIS A 48 15.07 0.73 -0.22
CA HIS A 48 14.31 1.43 -1.26
C HIS A 48 14.57 0.81 -2.64
N ALA A 49 15.84 0.65 -3.03
CA ALA A 49 16.21 0.02 -4.30
C ALA A 49 15.76 -1.45 -4.38
N GLN A 50 15.86 -2.20 -3.28
CA GLN A 50 15.46 -3.61 -3.22
C GLN A 50 13.94 -3.81 -3.28
N TYR A 51 13.16 -2.83 -2.83
CA TYR A 51 11.69 -2.94 -2.74
C TYR A 51 10.97 -2.34 -3.95
N MET A 52 11.68 -1.62 -4.83
CA MET A 52 11.04 -0.96 -5.98
C MET A 52 10.30 -1.93 -6.90
N ASP A 53 10.92 -3.06 -7.24
CA ASP A 53 10.32 -4.00 -8.19
C ASP A 53 9.11 -4.70 -7.60
N GLY A 54 9.21 -5.17 -6.34
CA GLY A 54 8.08 -5.76 -5.62
C GLY A 54 6.94 -4.76 -5.37
N ARG A 55 7.26 -3.50 -5.07
CA ARG A 55 6.24 -2.45 -4.92
C ARG A 55 5.57 -2.11 -6.25
N ARG A 56 6.31 -2.13 -7.36
CA ARG A 56 5.72 -1.91 -8.70
C ARG A 56 4.72 -3.01 -9.03
N GLU A 57 5.10 -4.27 -8.82
CA GLU A 57 4.18 -5.40 -9.03
C GLU A 57 2.95 -5.32 -8.13
N MET A 58 3.15 -5.04 -6.83
CA MET A 58 2.07 -4.87 -5.86
C MET A 58 1.08 -3.77 -6.28
N MET A 59 1.59 -2.61 -6.71
CA MET A 59 0.74 -1.50 -7.12
C MET A 59 0.07 -1.73 -8.47
N GLN A 60 0.70 -2.47 -9.38
CA GLN A 60 0.05 -2.89 -10.62
C GLN A 60 -1.11 -3.82 -10.32
N TRP A 61 -0.89 -4.85 -9.47
CA TRP A 61 -1.96 -5.75 -9.08
C TRP A 61 -3.12 -5.01 -8.38
N TYR A 62 -2.81 -4.04 -7.51
CA TYR A 62 -3.84 -3.23 -6.87
C TYR A 62 -4.65 -2.40 -7.86
N ALA A 63 -3.99 -1.83 -8.88
CA ALA A 63 -4.67 -1.12 -9.96
C ALA A 63 -5.60 -2.06 -10.74
N ASP A 64 -5.09 -3.22 -11.17
CA ASP A 64 -5.87 -4.22 -11.90
C ASP A 64 -7.09 -4.69 -11.07
N TYR A 65 -6.91 -4.89 -9.76
CA TYR A 65 -8.00 -5.23 -8.83
C TYR A 65 -9.07 -4.13 -8.76
N MET A 66 -8.68 -2.86 -8.80
CA MET A 66 -9.65 -1.74 -8.80
C MET A 66 -10.40 -1.66 -10.12
N ASP A 67 -9.72 -1.86 -11.25
CA ASP A 67 -10.34 -1.89 -12.58
C ASP A 67 -11.38 -3.03 -12.68
N GLU A 68 -11.12 -4.18 -12.07
CA GLU A 68 -12.08 -5.29 -11.99
C GLU A 68 -13.33 -4.97 -11.15
N LEU A 69 -13.23 -4.04 -10.20
CA LEU A 69 -14.34 -3.62 -9.33
C LEU A 69 -15.21 -2.52 -9.95
N GLU A 70 -14.72 -1.77 -10.95
CA GLU A 70 -15.40 -0.62 -11.57
C GLU A 70 -16.51 -1.01 -12.58
N VAL A 71 -17.24 -2.10 -12.32
CA VAL A 71 -18.29 -2.66 -13.21
C VAL A 71 -19.43 -1.68 -13.48
#